data_AF-A0A231HD45-F1
#
_entry.id   AF-A0A231HD45-F1
#
_cell.length_a   1.000
_cell.length_b   1.000
_cell.length_c   1.000
_cell.angle_alpha   90.00
_cell.angle_beta   90.00
_cell.angle_gamma   90.00
#
_symmetry.space_group_name_H-M   'P 1'
#
loop_
_entity.id
_entity.type
_entity.pdbx_description
1 polymer ?
#
loop_
_entity_poly.entity_id
_entity_poly.type
_entity_poly.pdbx_seq_one_letter_code
_entity_poly.pdbx_strand_id
1 'polypeptide(L)'
;MSGEAFGIVGIVVVCLSIIGIIVAEDIRARRDDGPQPAMRSLRPIASPSHHRAREYPPEWRCAPLRHPMSINRARFEMQDHRACSLDACPRKNQAHAVLVFAGKIIPQQR
;
A
#
# COMPACT_ATOMS: atom_id res chain seq x y z
N MET A 1 37.36 31.99 6.58
CA MET A 1 35.91 31.82 6.89
C MET A 1 35.25 30.94 5.82
N SER A 2 35.86 29.81 5.44
CA SER A 2 35.51 29.13 4.18
C SER A 2 35.04 27.69 4.36
N GLY A 3 35.39 27.01 5.46
CA GLY A 3 35.05 25.59 5.67
C GLY A 3 33.59 25.33 6.05
N GLU A 4 32.98 26.24 6.83
CA GLU A 4 31.59 26.12 7.31
C GLU A 4 30.58 26.21 6.15
N ALA A 5 30.84 27.08 5.17
CA ALA A 5 29.97 27.27 4.01
C ALA A 5 29.90 26.01 3.12
N PHE A 6 31.02 25.31 2.94
CA PHE A 6 31.03 24.05 2.16
C PHE A 6 30.28 22.92 2.87
N GLY A 7 30.35 22.86 4.21
CA GLY A 7 29.59 21.90 5.00
C GLY A 7 28.08 22.11 4.87
N ILE A 8 27.62 23.36 5.02
CA ILE A 8 26.20 23.71 4.90
C ILE A 8 25.70 23.44 3.48
N VAL A 9 26.44 23.84 2.45
CA VAL A 9 26.04 23.58 1.05
C VAL A 9 25.97 22.08 0.78
N GLY A 10 26.94 21.30 1.26
CA GLY A 10 26.92 19.84 1.14
C GLY A 10 25.69 19.21 1.80
N ILE A 11 25.37 19.62 3.03
CA ILE A 11 24.19 19.14 3.77
C ILE A 11 22.91 19.51 3.02
N VAL A 12 22.78 20.74 2.53
CA VAL A 12 21.60 21.19 1.77
C VAL A 12 21.42 20.36 0.50
N VAL A 13 22.49 20.07 -0.24
CA VAL A 13 22.42 19.24 -1.46
C VAL A 13 21.98 17.81 -1.13
N VAL A 14 22.52 17.22 -0.06
CA VAL A 14 22.14 15.87 0.39
C VAL A 14 20.68 15.83 0.84
N CYS A 15 20.23 16.82 1.62
CA CYS A 15 18.84 16.92 2.04
C CYS A 15 17.88 17.06 0.84
N LEU A 16 18.18 17.95 -0.11
CA LEU A 16 17.34 18.16 -1.28
C LEU A 16 17.29 16.92 -2.19
N SER A 17 18.39 16.18 -2.34
CA SER A 17 18.41 14.95 -3.12
C SER A 17 17.60 13.83 -2.46
N ILE A 18 17.70 13.65 -1.14
CA ILE A 18 16.87 12.69 -0.40
C ILE A 18 15.38 13.04 -0.54
N ILE A 19 15.00 14.30 -0.32
CA ILE A 19 13.61 14.76 -0.47
C ILE A 19 13.13 14.52 -1.90
N GLY A 20 13.96 14.81 -2.90
CA GLY A 20 13.63 14.58 -4.30
C GLY A 20 13.36 13.11 -4.63
N ILE A 21 14.15 12.17 -4.08
CA ILE A 21 13.94 10.74 -4.27
C ILE A 21 12.61 10.30 -3.66
N ILE A 22 12.32 10.71 -2.43
CA ILE A 22 11.08 10.36 -1.72
C ILE A 22 9.85 10.89 -2.50
N VAL A 23 9.90 12.16 -2.92
CA VAL A 23 8.82 12.80 -3.67
C VAL A 23 8.66 12.15 -5.05
N ALA A 24 9.76 11.81 -5.73
CA ALA A 24 9.70 11.13 -7.02
C ALA A 24 9.05 9.74 -6.91
N GLU A 25 9.34 8.99 -5.85
CA GLU A 25 8.72 7.70 -5.57
C GLU A 25 7.21 7.86 -5.24
N ASP A 26 6.82 8.84 -4.43
CA ASP A 26 5.40 9.13 -4.13
C ASP A 26 4.62 9.54 -5.39
N ILE A 27 5.21 10.39 -6.24
CA ILE A 27 4.61 10.80 -7.51
C ILE A 27 4.46 9.59 -8.45
N ARG A 28 5.46 8.70 -8.53
CA ARG A 28 5.36 7.46 -9.31
C ARG A 28 4.24 6.57 -8.77
N ALA A 29 4.19 6.37 -7.46
CA ALA A 29 3.12 5.61 -6.82
C ALA A 29 1.73 6.19 -7.12
N ARG A 30 1.56 7.53 -7.08
CA ARG A 30 0.31 8.20 -7.47
C ARG A 30 0.00 8.13 -8.97
N ARG A 31 1.01 8.04 -9.83
CA ARG A 31 0.82 7.92 -11.28
C ARG A 31 0.34 6.51 -11.65
N ASP A 32 0.78 5.49 -10.92
CA ASP A 32 0.29 4.12 -11.06
C ASP A 32 -1.14 3.94 -10.52
N ASP A 33 -1.63 4.85 -9.66
CA ASP A 33 -3.05 5.01 -9.29
C ASP A 33 -3.86 5.73 -10.40
N GLY A 34 -3.55 5.48 -11.67
CA GLY A 34 -4.27 6.04 -12.82
C GLY A 34 -5.80 5.83 -12.70
N PRO A 35 -6.61 6.69 -13.34
CA PRO A 35 -8.07 6.63 -13.22
C PRO A 35 -8.52 5.21 -13.59
N GLN A 36 -9.18 4.53 -12.64
CA GLN A 36 -9.85 3.27 -12.96
C GLN A 36 -10.68 3.53 -14.20
N PRO A 37 -10.51 2.76 -15.30
CA PRO A 37 -11.43 2.87 -16.40
C PRO A 37 -12.80 2.62 -15.80
N ALA A 38 -13.64 3.65 -15.78
CA ALA A 38 -15.03 3.52 -15.45
C ALA A 38 -15.58 2.53 -16.48
N MET A 39 -15.56 1.24 -16.14
CA MET A 39 -16.35 0.23 -16.81
C MET A 39 -17.78 0.65 -16.54
N ARG A 40 -18.26 1.49 -17.45
CA ARG A 40 -19.66 1.70 -17.75
C ARG A 40 -20.21 0.30 -17.95
N SER A 41 -20.83 -0.22 -16.90
CA SER A 41 -21.48 -1.51 -16.82
C SER A 41 -22.67 -1.50 -17.78
N LEU A 42 -22.38 -1.63 -19.07
CA LEU A 42 -23.28 -2.26 -20.01
C LEU A 42 -23.30 -3.73 -19.59
N ARG A 43 -24.29 -4.12 -18.79
CA ARG A 43 -24.57 -5.53 -18.50
C ARG A 43 -24.77 -6.27 -19.83
N PRO A 44 -23.99 -7.29 -20.17
CA PRO A 44 -24.45 -8.34 -21.06
C PRO A 44 -25.10 -9.40 -20.17
N ILE A 45 -26.41 -9.53 -20.30
CA ILE A 45 -27.14 -10.67 -19.77
C ILE A 45 -26.61 -11.92 -20.50
N ALA A 46 -26.20 -12.91 -19.71
CA ALA A 46 -25.86 -14.29 -20.08
C ALA A 46 -24.54 -14.54 -20.85
N SER A 47 -23.55 -15.05 -20.10
CA SER A 47 -22.78 -16.21 -20.56
C SER A 47 -22.32 -17.02 -19.34
N PRO A 48 -22.74 -18.29 -19.16
CA PRO A 48 -22.24 -19.14 -18.10
C PRO A 48 -20.88 -19.69 -18.54
N SER A 49 -19.86 -18.85 -18.55
CA SER A 49 -18.49 -19.29 -18.69
C SER A 49 -18.04 -19.89 -17.37
N HIS A 50 -18.07 -21.22 -17.30
CA HIS A 50 -17.38 -22.06 -16.32
C HIS A 50 -15.85 -21.88 -16.41
N HIS A 51 -15.35 -20.64 -16.32
CA HIS A 51 -14.03 -20.43 -15.75
C HIS A 51 -14.19 -20.73 -14.27
N ARG A 52 -13.91 -21.97 -13.88
CA ARG A 52 -13.66 -22.35 -12.48
C ARG A 52 -12.74 -21.27 -11.93
N ALA A 53 -13.29 -20.32 -11.18
CA ALA A 53 -12.50 -19.41 -10.37
C ALA A 53 -11.62 -20.35 -9.56
N ARG A 54 -10.32 -20.27 -9.76
CA ARG A 54 -9.36 -21.16 -9.10
C ARG A 54 -9.57 -20.93 -7.61
N GLU A 55 -10.33 -21.82 -7.00
CA GLU A 55 -10.79 -21.67 -5.63
C GLU A 55 -9.57 -21.93 -4.77
N TYR A 56 -8.90 -20.84 -4.40
CA TYR A 56 -7.69 -20.92 -3.61
C TYR A 56 -8.05 -21.58 -2.28
N PRO A 57 -7.18 -22.47 -1.77
CA PRO A 57 -7.35 -23.03 -0.45
C PRO A 57 -7.60 -21.91 0.57
N PRO A 58 -8.59 -22.05 1.47
CA PRO A 58 -9.02 -20.97 2.36
C PRO A 58 -7.87 -20.44 3.22
N GLU A 59 -6.88 -21.27 3.54
CA GLU A 59 -5.70 -20.91 4.32
C GLU A 59 -4.75 -19.93 3.59
N TRP A 60 -4.83 -19.81 2.27
CA TRP A 60 -4.01 -18.87 1.49
C TRP A 60 -4.58 -17.45 1.50
N ARG A 61 -5.88 -17.27 1.84
CA ARG A 61 -6.50 -15.94 1.92
C ARG A 61 -5.86 -15.06 2.99
N CYS A 62 -5.50 -15.64 4.13
CA CYS A 62 -4.87 -14.93 5.24
C CYS A 62 -3.34 -14.96 5.19
N ALA A 63 -2.73 -15.62 4.20
CA ALA A 63 -1.30 -15.77 4.12
C ALA A 63 -0.61 -14.39 3.98
N PRO A 64 0.52 -14.18 4.68
CA PRO A 64 1.25 -12.92 4.63
C PRO A 64 1.73 -12.62 3.21
N LEU A 65 1.74 -11.34 2.84
CA LEU A 65 2.40 -10.94 1.61
C LEU A 65 3.92 -11.01 1.81
N ARG A 66 4.60 -11.46 0.76
CA ARG A 66 6.07 -11.49 0.69
C ARG A 66 6.68 -10.16 0.23
N HIS A 67 5.86 -9.29 -0.36
CA HIS A 67 6.27 -8.01 -0.93
C HIS A 67 5.75 -6.85 -0.08
N PRO A 68 6.44 -5.69 -0.08
CA PRO A 68 5.95 -4.48 0.59
C PRO A 68 4.55 -4.09 0.10
N MET A 69 3.67 -3.74 1.02
CA MET A 69 2.29 -3.37 0.72
C MET A 69 2.16 -1.85 0.67
N SER A 70 1.49 -1.32 -0.36
CA SER A 70 1.18 0.12 -0.46
C SER A 70 0.07 0.53 0.52
N ILE A 71 -0.03 1.82 0.84
CA ILE A 71 -1.05 2.36 1.75
C ILE A 71 -2.48 2.07 1.24
N ASN A 72 -2.73 2.26 -0.06
CA ASN A 72 -4.04 1.98 -0.66
C ASN A 72 -4.39 0.49 -0.57
N ARG A 73 -3.41 -0.39 -0.83
CA ARG A 73 -3.60 -1.84 -0.67
C ARG A 73 -3.83 -2.22 0.78
N ALA A 74 -3.14 -1.60 1.74
CA ALA A 74 -3.35 -1.83 3.16
C ALA A 74 -4.76 -1.43 3.62
N ARG A 75 -5.31 -0.31 3.12
CA ARG A 75 -6.71 0.03 3.36
C ARG A 75 -7.66 -0.99 2.78
N PHE A 76 -7.44 -1.43 1.54
CA PHE A 76 -8.24 -2.47 0.92
C PHE A 76 -8.21 -3.76 1.75
N GLU A 77 -7.03 -4.20 2.17
CA GLU A 77 -6.86 -5.43 2.94
C GLU A 77 -7.54 -5.36 4.32
N MET A 78 -7.48 -4.21 4.99
CA MET A 78 -8.23 -3.96 6.23
C MET A 78 -9.75 -4.05 6.02
N GLN A 79 -10.24 -3.67 4.83
CA GLN A 79 -11.65 -3.75 4.48
C GLN A 79 -12.07 -5.16 4.06
N ASP A 80 -11.26 -5.85 3.27
CA ASP A 80 -11.50 -7.22 2.80
C ASP A 80 -11.50 -8.21 3.98
N HIS A 81 -10.56 -8.01 4.91
CA HIS A 81 -10.43 -8.83 6.13
C HIS A 81 -11.17 -8.21 7.34
N ARG A 82 -12.29 -7.52 7.14
CA ARG A 82 -13.09 -6.96 8.25
C ARG A 82 -13.51 -8.01 9.27
N ALA A 83 -13.90 -9.20 8.82
CA ALA A 83 -14.33 -10.32 9.66
C ALA A 83 -13.17 -11.03 10.39
N CYS A 84 -11.92 -10.83 9.96
CA CYS A 84 -10.77 -11.45 10.61
C CYS A 84 -10.34 -10.66 11.85
N SER A 85 -9.85 -11.36 12.89
CA SER A 85 -9.12 -10.70 13.99
C SER A 85 -7.74 -10.23 13.52
N LEU A 86 -7.23 -9.15 14.10
CA LEU A 86 -5.88 -8.61 13.81
C LEU A 86 -4.78 -9.61 14.18
N ASP A 87 -4.94 -10.35 15.27
CA ASP A 87 -3.93 -11.31 15.74
C ASP A 87 -3.99 -12.66 14.99
N ALA A 88 -5.16 -12.99 14.45
CA ALA A 88 -5.40 -14.27 13.77
C ALA A 88 -5.13 -14.22 12.25
N CYS A 89 -5.07 -13.02 11.66
CA CYS A 89 -4.85 -12.85 10.22
C CYS A 89 -3.53 -12.09 9.95
N PRO A 90 -2.47 -12.81 9.53
CA PRO A 90 -1.17 -12.22 9.22
C PRO A 90 -1.28 -11.09 8.18
N ARG A 91 -2.18 -11.24 7.21
CA ARG A 91 -2.38 -10.24 6.16
C ARG A 91 -2.99 -8.93 6.67
N LYS A 92 -4.00 -9.04 7.52
CA LYS A 92 -4.61 -7.89 8.20
C LYS A 92 -3.62 -7.22 9.14
N ASN A 93 -2.81 -8.01 9.85
CA ASN A 93 -1.76 -7.51 10.72
C ASN A 93 -0.72 -6.69 9.94
N GLN A 94 -0.22 -7.21 8.82
CA GLN A 94 0.70 -6.49 7.93
C GLN A 94 0.09 -5.19 7.41
N ALA A 95 -1.17 -5.22 6.97
CA ALA A 95 -1.87 -4.03 6.52
C ALA A 95 -2.02 -2.99 7.63
N HIS A 96 -2.36 -3.42 8.84
CA HIS A 96 -2.42 -2.54 10.01
C HIS A 96 -1.06 -1.93 10.33
N ALA A 97 0.02 -2.72 10.33
CA ALA A 97 1.38 -2.24 10.56
C ALA A 97 1.81 -1.16 9.54
N VAL A 98 1.50 -1.36 8.24
CA VAL A 98 1.75 -0.37 7.19
C VAL A 98 0.99 0.93 7.45
N LEU A 99 -0.27 0.84 7.87
CA LEU A 99 -1.08 2.02 8.17
C LEU A 99 -0.63 2.74 9.45
N VAL A 100 -0.14 2.02 10.46
CA VAL A 100 0.48 2.61 11.66
C VAL A 100 1.77 3.33 11.29
N PHE A 101 2.66 2.67 10.54
CA PHE A 101 3.92 3.26 10.09
C PHE A 101 3.70 4.53 9.24
N ALA A 102 2.69 4.53 8.38
CA ALA A 102 2.30 5.68 7.57
C ALA A 102 1.52 6.77 8.35
N GLY A 103 1.35 6.62 9.68
CA GLY A 103 0.62 7.56 10.52
C GLY A 103 -0.88 7.67 10.20
N LYS A 104 -1.47 6.66 9.55
CA LYS A 104 -2.90 6.61 9.19
C LYS A 104 -3.77 5.96 10.26
N ILE A 105 -3.17 5.17 11.14
CA ILE A 105 -3.82 4.58 12.31
C ILE A 105 -2.95 4.86 13.53
N ILE A 106 -3.57 5.38 14.59
CA ILE A 106 -2.92 5.46 15.90
C ILE A 106 -3.29 4.17 16.64
N PRO A 107 -2.32 3.30 16.96
CA PRO A 107 -2.61 2.10 17.73
C PRO A 107 -3.10 2.52 19.11
N GLN A 108 -4.33 2.12 19.45
CA GLN A 108 -4.85 2.31 20.79
C GLN A 108 -4.11 1.33 21.71
N GLN A 109 -3.31 1.85 22.65
CA GLN A 109 -2.80 1.01 23.73
C GLN A 109 -3.99 0.64 24.61
N ARG A 110 -4.24 -0.66 24.73
CA ARG A 110 -5.22 -1.22 25.67
C ARG A 110 -4.57 -1.40 27.03
#